data_AF-A0A6A6IEU9-F1
#
_entry.id   AF-A0A6A6IEU9-F1
#
_cell.length_a   1.000
_cell.length_b   1.000
_cell.length_c   1.000
_cell.angle_alpha   90.00
_cell.angle_beta   90.00
_cell.angle_gamma   90.00
#
_symmetry.space_group_name_H-M   'P 1'
#
loop_
_entity.id
_entity.type
_entity.pdbx_description
1 polymer ?
#
loop_
_entity_poly.entity_id
_entity_poly.type
_entity_poly.pdbx_seq_one_letter_code
_entity_poly.pdbx_strand_id
1 'polypeptide(L)'
;MPRNRVLVHCSGSDRFLAMALSRRAVAQAIRVTFTCDNQDGRRDTSWIQLNTRITDLSLHKMLCLVKPTLFLELTAGTAPGALGHRIALGLPSGCTRISLSTLFQRASSLPLLCGPKVLLDRLADAVSGARLSSSDIRDLVIALGSINTLYPRHATSIIRWPSDGLFETEARTLDSRSIFSRDKTYLLVGLRGQIGQSLCEWMVSNGAGCVCLTSRHPNVHERWLESFRGTGATVKVLAMDVLDVSSIERVIKEIRASCPPSRRC
;
A
#
# COMPACT_ATOMS: atom_id res chain seq x y z
N MET A 1 26.74 -16.10 20.31
CA MET A 1 25.46 -15.52 19.83
C MET A 1 25.31 -15.80 18.35
N PRO A 2 24.17 -16.33 17.86
CA PRO A 2 23.98 -16.54 16.44
C PRO A 2 24.00 -15.17 15.74
N ARG A 3 25.09 -14.90 15.03
CA ARG A 3 25.27 -13.68 14.23
C ARG A 3 24.19 -13.72 13.15
N ASN A 4 23.30 -12.73 13.05
CA ASN A 4 22.28 -12.69 12.01
C ASN A 4 22.96 -12.71 10.63
N ARG A 5 22.62 -13.70 9.81
CA ARG A 5 23.20 -13.91 8.48
C ARG A 5 22.11 -13.85 7.44
N VAL A 6 22.18 -12.83 6.59
CA VAL A 6 21.21 -12.61 5.52
C VAL A 6 21.82 -13.01 4.20
N LEU A 7 21.16 -13.92 3.49
CA LEU A 7 21.46 -14.23 2.10
C LEU A 7 20.46 -13.49 1.21
N VAL A 8 20.96 -12.66 0.29
CA VAL A 8 20.15 -11.88 -0.64
C VAL A 8 20.43 -12.39 -2.05
N HIS A 9 19.39 -12.81 -2.76
CA HIS A 9 19.48 -13.12 -4.17
C HIS A 9 18.90 -11.97 -4.99
N CYS A 10 19.69 -11.36 -5.86
CA CYS A 10 19.37 -10.11 -6.54
C CYS A 10 19.98 -10.03 -7.95
N SER A 11 19.53 -9.07 -8.76
CA SER A 11 20.15 -8.77 -10.05
C SER A 11 21.06 -7.54 -9.99
N GLY A 12 21.84 -7.28 -11.05
CA GLY A 12 22.69 -6.08 -11.14
C GLY A 12 21.90 -4.76 -11.08
N SER A 13 20.60 -4.80 -11.40
CA SER A 13 19.69 -3.68 -11.26
C SER A 13 19.44 -3.30 -9.80
N ASP A 14 19.56 -4.24 -8.86
CA ASP A 14 19.32 -4.03 -7.42
C ASP A 14 20.56 -3.48 -6.68
N ARG A 15 21.63 -3.12 -7.41
CA ARG A 15 22.92 -2.64 -6.86
C ARG A 15 22.78 -1.54 -5.79
N PHE A 16 21.85 -0.60 -5.98
CA PHE A 16 21.65 0.49 -5.02
C PHE A 16 21.01 0.01 -3.72
N LEU A 17 20.04 -0.90 -3.80
CA LEU A 17 19.43 -1.53 -2.63
C LEU A 17 20.46 -2.39 -1.89
N ALA A 18 21.24 -3.20 -2.62
CA ALA A 18 22.29 -4.03 -2.04
C ALA A 18 23.39 -3.19 -1.34
N MET A 19 23.77 -2.05 -1.93
CA MET A 19 24.73 -1.12 -1.32
C MET A 19 24.15 -0.47 -0.05
N ALA A 20 22.89 -0.07 -0.05
CA ALA A 20 22.21 0.47 1.13
C ALA A 20 22.07 -0.58 2.25
N LEU A 21 21.69 -1.81 1.89
CA LEU A 21 21.58 -2.94 2.80
C LEU A 21 22.94 -3.28 3.44
N SER A 22 24.01 -3.34 2.65
CA SER A 22 25.37 -3.58 3.15
C SER A 22 25.78 -2.56 4.20
N ARG A 23 25.56 -1.27 3.92
CA ARG A 23 25.91 -0.17 4.85
C ARG A 23 25.14 -0.27 6.16
N ARG A 24 23.82 -0.50 6.10
CA ARG A 24 22.98 -0.64 7.30
C ARG A 24 23.32 -1.91 8.09
N ALA A 25 23.64 -3.00 7.40
CA ALA A 25 24.00 -4.25 8.05
C ALA A 25 25.30 -4.16 8.85
N VAL A 26 26.31 -3.45 8.33
CA VAL A 26 27.57 -3.20 9.06
C VAL A 26 27.29 -2.47 10.38
N ALA A 27 26.44 -1.45 10.38
CA ALA A 27 26.06 -0.71 11.58
C ALA A 27 25.33 -1.57 12.63
N GLN A 28 24.69 -2.67 12.22
CA GLN A 28 23.91 -3.57 13.08
C GLN A 28 24.63 -4.91 13.35
N ALA A 29 25.91 -5.03 12.97
CA ALA A 29 26.69 -6.26 13.05
C ALA A 29 26.04 -7.49 12.35
N ILE A 30 25.21 -7.25 11.34
CA ILE A 30 24.56 -8.26 10.49
C ILE A 30 25.50 -8.61 9.34
N ARG A 31 25.69 -9.90 9.07
CA ARG A 31 26.46 -10.34 7.90
C ARG A 31 25.52 -10.54 6.73
N VAL A 32 25.71 -9.78 5.66
CA VAL A 32 24.95 -9.94 4.41
C VAL A 32 25.84 -10.61 3.37
N THR A 33 25.27 -11.53 2.62
CA THR A 33 25.91 -12.20 1.48
C THR A 33 24.98 -12.08 0.28
N PHE A 34 25.51 -11.58 -0.82
CA PHE A 34 24.75 -11.38 -2.05
C PHE A 34 25.08 -12.48 -3.06
N THR A 35 24.04 -12.99 -3.72
CA THR A 35 24.16 -13.88 -4.87
C THR A 35 23.46 -13.25 -6.07
N CYS A 36 24.05 -13.40 -7.25
CA CYS A 36 23.46 -12.92 -8.50
C CYS A 36 23.63 -13.94 -9.63
N ASP A 37 22.85 -13.75 -10.67
CA ASP A 37 22.93 -14.60 -11.86
C ASP A 37 24.15 -14.21 -12.70
N ASN A 38 24.75 -15.20 -13.38
CA ASN A 38 25.96 -14.99 -14.17
C ASN A 38 25.79 -14.00 -15.35
N GLN A 39 24.55 -13.67 -15.73
CA GLN A 39 24.22 -12.74 -16.82
C GLN A 39 24.29 -11.26 -16.39
N ASP A 40 24.48 -10.97 -15.10
CA ASP A 40 24.52 -9.60 -14.58
C ASP A 40 25.92 -8.96 -14.73
N GLY A 41 26.07 -8.10 -15.74
CA GLY A 41 27.31 -7.36 -16.03
C GLY A 41 27.54 -6.08 -15.19
N ARG A 42 26.54 -5.62 -14.42
CA ARG A 42 26.61 -4.38 -13.62
C ARG A 42 26.54 -4.68 -12.12
N ARG A 43 27.62 -5.20 -11.55
CA ARG A 43 27.65 -5.67 -10.15
C ARG A 43 28.87 -5.22 -9.37
N ASP A 44 28.81 -5.47 -8.06
CA ASP A 44 29.94 -5.43 -7.16
C ASP A 44 30.75 -6.74 -7.28
N THR A 45 32.09 -6.66 -7.19
CA THR A 45 32.98 -7.82 -7.27
C THR A 45 32.86 -8.75 -6.07
N SER A 46 32.29 -8.27 -4.97
CA SER A 46 32.08 -9.03 -3.74
C SER A 46 30.90 -10.02 -3.80
N TRP A 47 30.09 -10.01 -4.85
CA TRP A 47 28.89 -10.86 -4.96
C TRP A 47 29.21 -12.25 -5.50
N ILE A 48 28.56 -13.27 -4.94
CA ILE A 48 28.72 -14.66 -5.38
C ILE A 48 27.93 -14.87 -6.66
N GLN A 49 28.63 -15.15 -7.76
CA GLN A 49 27.99 -15.50 -9.01
C GLN A 49 27.48 -16.94 -8.99
N LEU A 50 26.22 -17.11 -9.36
CA LEU A 50 25.62 -18.40 -9.58
C LEU A 50 25.30 -18.56 -11.06
N ASN A 51 25.79 -19.64 -11.64
CA ASN A 51 25.37 -20.05 -12.98
C ASN A 51 23.96 -20.65 -12.86
N THR A 52 23.08 -20.34 -13.82
CA THR A 52 21.71 -20.91 -13.88
C THR A 52 21.70 -22.44 -13.85
N ARG A 53 22.78 -23.07 -14.35
CA ARG A 53 22.99 -24.52 -14.38
C ARG A 53 23.81 -25.07 -13.20
N ILE A 54 24.06 -24.27 -12.16
CA ILE A 54 24.74 -24.78 -10.94
C ILE A 54 24.00 -26.01 -10.43
N THR A 55 24.70 -27.03 -9.92
CA THR A 55 24.07 -28.24 -9.37
C THR A 55 23.55 -27.99 -7.95
N ASP A 56 22.54 -28.75 -7.54
CA ASP A 56 22.00 -28.64 -6.18
C ASP A 56 23.05 -28.97 -5.11
N LEU A 57 23.98 -29.89 -5.41
CA LEU A 57 25.11 -30.21 -4.53
C LEU A 57 26.01 -28.98 -4.28
N SER A 58 26.33 -28.23 -5.33
CA SER A 58 27.16 -27.02 -5.21
C SER A 58 26.43 -25.89 -4.49
N LEU A 59 25.12 -25.74 -4.75
CA LEU A 59 24.27 -24.82 -3.98
C LEU A 59 24.24 -25.20 -2.51
N HIS A 60 24.04 -26.47 -2.19
CA HIS A 60 24.02 -26.97 -0.82
C HIS A 60 25.35 -26.72 -0.10
N LYS A 61 26.50 -26.99 -0.75
CA LYS A 61 27.83 -26.67 -0.20
C LYS A 61 27.97 -25.17 0.12
N MET A 62 27.54 -24.30 -0.79
CA MET A 62 27.55 -22.85 -0.57
C MET A 62 26.66 -22.46 0.62
N LEU A 63 25.43 -22.98 0.69
CA LEU A 63 24.49 -22.69 1.78
C LEU A 63 25.00 -23.19 3.14
N CYS A 64 25.68 -24.34 3.17
CA CYS A 64 26.33 -24.87 4.38
C CYS A 64 27.50 -24.00 4.87
N LEU A 65 28.20 -23.31 3.96
CA LEU A 65 29.25 -22.35 4.32
C LEU A 65 28.67 -21.02 4.82
N VAL A 66 27.65 -20.50 4.14
CA VAL A 66 27.00 -19.23 4.48
C VAL A 66 26.20 -19.36 5.78
N LYS A 67 25.46 -20.46 5.96
CA LYS A 67 24.51 -20.71 7.07
C LYS A 67 23.53 -19.55 7.26
N PRO A 68 22.72 -19.21 6.24
CA PRO A 68 21.78 -18.10 6.34
C PRO A 68 20.70 -18.37 7.39
N THR A 69 20.37 -17.36 8.18
CA THR A 69 19.20 -17.34 9.06
C THR A 69 18.01 -16.66 8.39
N LEU A 70 18.28 -15.80 7.41
CA LEU A 70 17.30 -15.08 6.63
C LEU A 70 17.66 -15.17 5.14
N PHE A 71 16.67 -15.43 4.29
CA PHE A 71 16.80 -15.39 2.85
C PHE A 71 15.86 -14.33 2.26
N LEU A 72 16.42 -13.42 1.47
CA LEU A 72 15.69 -12.37 0.77
C LEU A 72 15.81 -12.57 -0.74
N GLU A 73 14.67 -12.76 -1.40
CA GLU A 73 14.59 -12.91 -2.85
C GLU A 73 14.12 -11.60 -3.48
N LEU A 74 15.02 -10.90 -4.19
CA LEU A 74 14.75 -9.62 -4.85
C LEU A 74 14.47 -9.74 -6.35
N THR A 75 14.73 -10.90 -6.95
CA THR A 75 14.44 -11.12 -8.37
C THR A 75 12.95 -11.43 -8.53
N ALA A 76 12.28 -10.72 -9.46
CA ALA A 76 10.87 -10.95 -9.78
C ALA A 76 10.57 -12.31 -10.47
N GLY A 77 11.60 -13.15 -10.64
CA GLY A 77 11.53 -14.41 -11.36
C GLY A 77 10.93 -15.53 -10.51
N THR A 78 9.62 -15.63 -10.46
CA THR A 78 8.90 -16.75 -9.82
C THR A 78 8.79 -17.99 -10.71
N ALA A 79 9.55 -18.06 -11.82
CA ALA A 79 9.47 -19.16 -12.76
C ALA A 79 10.00 -20.46 -12.11
N PRO A 80 9.31 -21.62 -12.27
CA PRO A 80 9.83 -22.90 -11.82
C PRO A 80 11.20 -23.17 -12.46
N GLY A 81 12.23 -23.37 -11.64
CA GLY A 81 13.62 -23.55 -12.09
C GLY A 81 14.50 -22.30 -12.06
N ALA A 82 13.95 -21.12 -11.75
CA ALA A 82 14.75 -19.93 -11.48
C ALA A 82 15.69 -20.17 -10.27
N LEU A 83 16.88 -19.56 -10.29
CA LEU A 83 17.90 -19.78 -9.27
C LEU A 83 17.41 -19.41 -7.86
N GLY A 84 16.66 -18.32 -7.71
CA GLY A 84 16.05 -17.92 -6.43
C GLY A 84 15.19 -19.02 -5.81
N HIS A 85 14.37 -19.69 -6.63
CA HIS A 85 13.55 -20.82 -6.18
C HIS A 85 14.40 -22.02 -5.75
N ARG A 86 15.43 -22.37 -6.50
CA ARG A 86 16.34 -23.49 -6.17
C ARG A 86 17.15 -23.23 -4.90
N ILE A 87 17.59 -21.99 -4.71
CA ILE A 87 18.23 -21.56 -3.46
C ILE A 87 17.24 -21.74 -2.30
N ALA A 88 15.99 -21.30 -2.47
CA ALA A 88 14.96 -21.40 -1.46
C ALA A 88 14.68 -22.85 -1.01
N LEU A 89 14.70 -23.82 -1.94
CA LEU A 89 14.54 -25.25 -1.63
C LEU A 89 15.72 -25.83 -0.85
N GLY A 90 16.93 -25.30 -1.04
CA GLY A 90 18.15 -25.77 -0.36
C GLY A 90 18.41 -25.12 1.00
N LEU A 91 17.54 -24.21 1.46
CA LEU A 91 17.76 -23.46 2.70
C LEU A 91 17.67 -24.38 3.95
N PRO A 92 18.42 -24.07 5.02
CA PRO A 92 18.26 -24.74 6.31
C PRO A 92 16.84 -24.58 6.87
N SER A 93 16.36 -25.57 7.64
CA SER A 93 14.99 -25.59 8.22
C SER A 93 14.65 -24.42 9.14
N GLY A 94 15.65 -23.72 9.70
CA GLY A 94 15.47 -22.53 10.52
C GLY A 94 15.60 -21.20 9.76
N CYS A 95 15.76 -21.22 8.43
CA CYS A 95 15.94 -20.01 7.64
C CYS A 95 14.58 -19.38 7.29
N THR A 96 14.36 -18.14 7.69
CA THR A 96 13.14 -17.40 7.33
C THR A 96 13.27 -16.83 5.92
N ARG A 97 12.27 -17.08 5.07
CA ARG A 97 12.19 -16.51 3.71
C ARG A 97 11.36 -15.24 3.69
N ILE A 98 11.90 -14.18 3.12
CA ILE A 98 11.21 -12.92 2.82
C ILE A 98 11.08 -12.79 1.31
N SER A 99 9.85 -12.65 0.82
CA SER A 99 9.55 -12.40 -0.59
C SER A 99 9.54 -10.91 -0.90
N LEU A 100 9.94 -10.52 -2.11
CA LEU A 100 9.84 -9.14 -2.58
C LEU A 100 8.43 -8.54 -2.37
N SER A 101 7.36 -9.33 -2.53
CA SER A 101 5.97 -8.85 -2.34
C SER A 101 5.66 -8.39 -0.91
N THR A 102 6.41 -8.87 0.08
CA THR A 102 6.28 -8.39 1.46
C THR A 102 6.93 -7.02 1.68
N LEU A 103 7.90 -6.65 0.85
CA LEU A 103 8.59 -5.37 0.90
C LEU A 103 8.00 -4.34 -0.07
N PHE A 104 7.51 -4.78 -1.24
CA PHE A 104 6.99 -3.93 -2.31
C PHE A 104 5.55 -4.35 -2.63
N GLN A 105 4.61 -3.48 -2.25
CA GLN A 105 3.18 -3.67 -2.48
C GLN A 105 2.67 -2.59 -3.44
N ARG A 106 1.68 -2.96 -4.27
CA ARG A 106 1.03 -2.02 -5.20
C ARG A 106 0.08 -1.04 -4.50
N ALA A 107 -0.42 -1.40 -3.33
CA ALA A 107 -1.27 -0.57 -2.52
C ALA A 107 -0.53 -0.20 -1.25
N SER A 108 -0.64 1.07 -0.84
CA SER A 108 -0.21 1.49 0.48
C SER A 108 -1.23 1.04 1.50
N SER A 109 -0.76 0.46 2.60
CA SER A 109 -1.56 0.22 3.79
C SER A 109 -0.80 0.73 5.01
N LEU A 110 -1.52 1.38 5.91
CA LEU A 110 -1.00 1.79 7.19
C LEU A 110 -1.48 0.77 8.23
N PRO A 111 -0.58 0.05 8.90
CA PRO A 111 -0.95 -0.79 10.03
C PRO A 111 -1.64 0.08 11.09
N LEU A 112 -2.77 -0.38 11.62
CA LEU A 112 -3.58 0.34 12.63
C LEU A 112 -2.78 0.78 13.88
N LEU A 113 -1.64 0.13 14.12
CA LEU A 113 -0.77 0.36 15.28
C LEU A 113 0.38 1.34 15.01
N CYS A 114 0.54 1.85 13.79
CA CYS A 114 1.66 2.73 13.45
C CYS A 114 1.30 4.20 13.67
N GLY A 115 1.75 4.77 14.80
CA GLY A 115 1.55 6.18 15.10
C GLY A 115 2.38 7.11 14.18
N PRO A 116 1.92 8.36 13.93
CA PRO A 116 2.56 9.29 13.00
C PRO A 116 4.01 9.63 13.40
N LYS A 117 4.30 9.70 14.71
CA LYS A 117 5.64 9.97 15.21
C LYS A 117 6.65 8.88 14.81
N VAL A 118 6.27 7.61 14.95
CA VAL A 118 7.13 6.47 14.56
C VAL A 118 7.44 6.53 13.06
N LEU A 119 6.46 6.93 12.25
CA LEU A 119 6.61 7.07 10.81
C LEU A 119 7.59 8.18 10.43
N LEU A 120 7.49 9.33 11.11
CA LEU A 120 8.43 10.45 10.95
C LEU A 120 9.84 10.07 11.37
N ASP A 121 10.01 9.39 12.51
CA ASP A 121 11.31 8.94 13.00
C ASP A 121 11.97 7.97 12.02
N ARG A 122 11.19 7.04 11.45
CA ARG A 122 11.67 6.08 10.44
C ARG A 122 12.05 6.78 9.13
N LEU A 123 11.27 7.77 8.70
CA LEU A 123 11.60 8.54 7.50
C LEU A 123 12.87 9.37 7.71
N ALA A 124 13.02 10.02 8.86
CA ALA A 124 14.20 10.80 9.20
C ALA A 124 15.47 9.92 9.23
N ASP A 125 15.40 8.73 9.83
CA ASP A 125 16.47 7.72 9.80
C ASP A 125 16.80 7.24 8.37
N ALA A 126 15.80 7.07 7.52
CA ALA A 126 16.01 6.68 6.12
C ALA A 126 16.71 7.78 5.32
N VAL A 127 16.29 9.03 5.48
CA VAL A 127 16.86 10.21 4.79
C VAL A 127 18.29 10.47 5.27
N SER A 128 18.56 10.38 6.57
CA SER A 128 19.93 10.59 7.11
C SER A 128 20.91 9.50 6.65
N GLY A 129 20.42 8.28 6.40
CA GLY A 129 21.20 7.17 5.86
C GLY A 129 21.39 7.21 4.34
N ALA A 130 20.66 8.07 3.62
CA ALA A 130 20.76 8.17 2.18
C ALA A 130 22.11 8.77 1.76
N ARG A 131 22.71 8.22 0.69
CA ARG A 131 23.96 8.74 0.13
C ARG A 131 23.84 8.85 -1.38
N LEU A 132 24.47 9.90 -1.92
CA LEU A 132 24.61 10.08 -3.35
C LEU A 132 25.46 8.95 -3.94
N SER A 133 25.08 8.49 -5.13
CA SER A 133 25.85 7.56 -5.94
C SER A 133 26.07 8.17 -7.32
N SER A 134 27.28 8.07 -7.85
CA SER A 134 27.65 8.59 -9.18
C SER A 134 27.36 7.62 -10.33
N SER A 135 26.81 6.44 -10.03
CA SER A 135 26.53 5.39 -11.01
C SER A 135 25.35 5.77 -11.93
N ASP A 136 25.43 5.35 -13.20
CA ASP A 136 24.32 5.51 -14.16
C ASP A 136 23.05 4.82 -13.64
N ILE A 137 21.90 5.48 -13.81
CA ILE A 137 20.58 5.00 -13.39
C ILE A 137 19.65 4.74 -14.58
N ARG A 138 20.08 4.99 -15.83
CA ARG A 138 19.22 4.93 -17.02
C ARG A 138 18.49 3.60 -17.20
N ASP A 139 19.09 2.50 -16.75
CA ASP A 139 18.51 1.15 -16.74
C ASP A 139 17.35 0.96 -15.75
N LEU A 140 17.25 1.81 -14.74
CA LEU A 140 16.21 1.76 -13.72
C LEU A 140 15.07 2.74 -13.96
N VAL A 141 15.25 3.70 -14.88
CA VAL A 141 14.25 4.73 -15.11
C VAL A 141 13.25 4.29 -16.17
N ILE A 142 12.00 4.14 -15.73
CA ILE A 142 10.85 3.77 -16.55
C ILE A 142 10.14 5.05 -16.99
N ALA A 143 9.88 5.17 -18.29
CA ALA A 143 9.04 6.25 -18.83
C ALA A 143 7.58 6.00 -18.48
N LEU A 144 6.84 7.06 -18.11
CA LEU A 144 5.46 6.94 -17.65
C LEU A 144 4.54 6.21 -18.66
N GLY A 145 4.69 6.47 -19.96
CA GLY A 145 3.91 5.80 -21.01
C GLY A 145 4.10 4.29 -21.11
N SER A 146 5.17 3.74 -20.51
CA SER A 146 5.44 2.30 -20.49
C SER A 146 4.99 1.60 -19.20
N ILE A 147 4.30 2.30 -18.30
CA ILE A 147 3.94 1.74 -16.98
C ILE A 147 2.94 0.58 -17.08
N ASN A 148 2.05 0.60 -18.07
CA ASN A 148 1.04 -0.44 -18.27
C ASN A 148 1.61 -1.68 -18.96
N THR A 149 2.74 -1.55 -19.67
CA THR A 149 3.36 -2.64 -20.43
C THR A 149 4.52 -3.28 -19.67
N LEU A 150 5.13 -2.56 -18.73
CA LEU A 150 6.26 -3.04 -17.94
C LEU A 150 5.82 -3.40 -16.52
N TYR A 151 5.90 -4.69 -16.20
CA TYR A 151 5.92 -5.13 -14.81
C TYR A 151 7.24 -4.68 -14.18
N PRO A 152 7.24 -3.86 -13.11
CA PRO A 152 8.46 -3.44 -12.45
C PRO A 152 9.25 -4.69 -12.02
N ARG A 153 10.40 -4.92 -12.66
CA ARG A 153 11.21 -6.12 -12.41
C ARG A 153 12.09 -5.99 -11.17
N HIS A 154 12.28 -4.76 -10.69
CA HIS A 154 13.26 -4.41 -9.68
C HIS A 154 12.68 -3.50 -8.60
N ALA A 155 13.15 -3.72 -7.38
CA ALA A 155 12.78 -2.97 -6.18
C ALA A 155 13.07 -1.46 -6.31
N THR A 156 14.13 -1.09 -7.03
CA THR A 156 14.64 0.29 -7.13
C THR A 156 14.34 0.94 -8.48
N SER A 157 13.35 0.45 -9.22
CA SER A 157 12.88 1.10 -10.45
C SER A 157 12.25 2.46 -10.14
N ILE A 158 12.52 3.45 -10.98
CA ILE A 158 12.08 4.84 -10.80
C ILE A 158 11.18 5.21 -11.97
N ILE A 159 10.02 5.78 -11.68
CA ILE A 159 9.14 6.34 -12.72
C ILE A 159 9.57 7.79 -12.96
N ARG A 160 9.88 8.12 -14.22
CA ARG A 160 10.10 9.50 -14.63
C ARG A 160 8.75 10.16 -14.90
N TRP A 161 8.34 11.03 -14.00
CA TRP A 161 7.20 11.91 -14.21
C TRP A 161 7.61 13.02 -15.20
N PRO A 162 6.92 13.14 -16.35
CA PRO A 162 7.21 14.18 -17.33
C PRO A 162 6.83 15.56 -16.78
N SER A 163 7.66 16.57 -17.03
CA SER A 163 7.35 17.98 -16.78
C SER A 163 6.46 18.60 -17.87
N ASP A 164 6.47 17.98 -19.04
CA ASP A 164 5.92 18.47 -20.30
C ASP A 164 5.48 17.30 -21.18
N GLY A 165 4.41 17.49 -21.96
CA GLY A 165 3.83 16.49 -22.86
C GLY A 165 2.42 16.01 -22.48
N LEU A 166 1.74 15.41 -23.45
CA LEU A 166 0.43 14.77 -23.27
C LEU A 166 0.61 13.26 -23.11
N PHE A 167 -0.08 12.67 -22.15
CA PHE A 167 -0.06 11.24 -21.90
C PHE A 167 -1.47 10.75 -21.66
N GLU A 168 -1.78 9.57 -22.19
CA GLU A 168 -3.03 8.91 -21.91
C GLU A 168 -3.05 8.43 -20.46
N THR A 169 -4.12 8.76 -19.75
CA THR A 169 -4.35 8.31 -18.39
C THR A 169 -5.69 7.60 -18.34
N GLU A 170 -5.75 6.53 -17.56
CA GLU A 170 -7.01 5.85 -17.32
C GLU A 170 -7.89 6.75 -16.47
N ALA A 171 -9.04 7.15 -17.02
CA ALA A 171 -10.03 7.90 -16.29
C ALA A 171 -10.55 7.04 -15.13
N ARG A 172 -10.11 7.35 -13.91
CA ARG A 172 -10.64 6.71 -12.72
C ARG A 172 -12.05 7.21 -12.48
N THR A 173 -12.94 6.28 -12.16
CA THR A 173 -14.24 6.64 -11.58
C THR A 173 -14.00 7.37 -10.26
N LEU A 174 -14.92 8.24 -9.89
CA LEU A 174 -14.89 8.95 -8.60
C LEU A 174 -14.75 7.93 -7.46
N ASP A 175 -13.68 8.04 -6.68
CA ASP A 175 -13.52 7.24 -5.47
C ASP A 175 -14.50 7.75 -4.42
N SER A 176 -15.68 7.11 -4.39
CA SER A 176 -16.81 7.50 -3.57
C SER A 176 -16.50 7.48 -2.08
N ARG A 177 -15.48 6.71 -1.64
CA ARG A 177 -15.07 6.61 -0.22
C ARG A 177 -14.50 7.90 0.34
N SER A 178 -14.04 8.82 -0.53
CA SER A 178 -13.47 10.11 -0.13
C SER A 178 -14.46 11.27 -0.18
N ILE A 179 -15.65 11.05 -0.74
CA ILE A 179 -16.66 12.10 -0.95
C ILE A 179 -17.38 12.44 0.37
N PHE A 180 -17.47 11.47 1.27
CA PHE A 180 -18.17 11.63 2.55
C PHE A 180 -17.25 11.64 3.75
N SER A 181 -17.63 12.41 4.76
CA SER A 181 -16.93 12.56 6.02
C SER A 181 -17.80 12.01 7.15
N ARG A 182 -17.15 11.29 8.08
CA ARG A 182 -17.79 10.80 9.30
C ARG A 182 -18.20 11.91 10.27
N ASP A 183 -17.61 13.09 10.13
CA ASP A 183 -17.87 14.22 11.04
C ASP A 183 -18.91 15.19 10.48
N LYS A 184 -19.55 14.85 9.35
CA LYS A 184 -20.55 15.70 8.69
C LYS A 184 -21.93 15.06 8.69
N THR A 185 -22.93 15.93 8.73
CA THR A 185 -24.33 15.56 8.55
C THR A 185 -24.79 15.94 7.16
N TYR A 186 -25.41 14.99 6.46
CA TYR A 186 -25.92 15.14 5.11
C TYR A 186 -27.45 15.16 5.12
N LEU A 187 -28.04 16.24 4.59
CA LEU A 187 -29.49 16.42 4.55
C LEU A 187 -30.02 16.10 3.14
N LEU A 188 -30.84 15.07 3.04
CA LEU A 188 -31.52 14.68 1.80
C LEU A 188 -32.94 15.25 1.82
N VAL A 189 -33.20 16.26 0.98
CA VAL A 189 -34.49 16.98 0.92
C VAL A 189 -35.35 16.45 -0.21
N GLY A 190 -36.59 16.05 0.11
CA GLY A 190 -37.57 15.61 -0.90
C GLY A 190 -37.39 14.18 -1.42
N LEU A 191 -36.37 13.46 -0.96
CA LEU A 191 -36.02 12.11 -1.42
C LEU A 191 -36.68 11.03 -0.53
N ARG A 192 -38.01 10.88 -0.67
CA ARG A 192 -38.82 9.94 0.14
C ARG A 192 -38.77 8.47 -0.28
N GLY A 193 -38.57 8.23 -1.57
CA GLY A 193 -38.79 6.91 -2.16
C GLY A 193 -37.60 5.98 -1.98
N GLN A 194 -37.68 4.81 -2.62
CA GLN A 194 -36.57 3.84 -2.71
C GLN A 194 -35.27 4.50 -3.18
N ILE A 195 -35.34 5.50 -4.05
CA ILE A 195 -34.18 6.28 -4.50
C ILE A 195 -33.46 6.98 -3.32
N GLY A 196 -34.20 7.60 -2.39
CA GLY A 196 -33.60 8.26 -1.24
C GLY A 196 -32.98 7.26 -0.27
N GLN A 197 -33.62 6.10 -0.10
CA GLN A 197 -33.12 5.01 0.73
C GLN A 197 -31.83 4.41 0.15
N SER A 198 -31.82 4.05 -1.14
CA SER A 198 -30.62 3.53 -1.81
C SER A 198 -29.49 4.55 -1.86
N LEU A 199 -29.79 5.85 -2.02
CA LEU A 199 -28.78 6.89 -1.92
C LEU A 199 -28.21 6.99 -0.50
N CYS A 200 -29.04 6.92 0.54
CA CYS A 200 -28.58 6.91 1.92
C CYS A 200 -27.68 5.70 2.21
N GLU A 201 -28.06 4.50 1.78
CA GLU A 201 -27.24 3.29 1.89
C GLU A 201 -25.87 3.47 1.22
N TRP A 202 -25.88 4.02 0.01
CA TRP A 202 -24.64 4.30 -0.72
C TRP A 202 -23.77 5.34 0.00
N MET A 203 -24.35 6.42 0.54
CA MET A 203 -23.62 7.44 1.30
C MET A 203 -22.98 6.86 2.56
N VAL A 204 -23.73 6.07 3.33
CA VAL A 204 -23.23 5.41 4.55
C VAL A 204 -22.10 4.43 4.21
N SER A 205 -22.29 3.59 3.19
CA SER A 205 -21.27 2.65 2.71
C SER A 205 -19.98 3.34 2.25
N ASN A 206 -20.08 4.62 1.88
CA ASN A 206 -18.97 5.46 1.43
C ASN A 206 -18.48 6.46 2.48
N GLY A 207 -18.84 6.29 3.76
CA GLY A 207 -18.22 7.01 4.87
C GLY A 207 -19.00 8.19 5.42
N ALA A 208 -20.26 8.38 5.03
CA ALA A 208 -21.11 9.40 5.65
C ALA A 208 -21.40 9.07 7.13
N GLY A 209 -21.15 10.05 8.01
CA GLY A 209 -21.34 9.86 9.45
C GLY A 209 -22.77 10.04 9.95
N CYS A 210 -23.48 11.05 9.45
CA CYS A 210 -24.92 11.21 9.70
C CYS A 210 -25.65 11.54 8.40
N VAL A 211 -26.75 10.83 8.11
CA VAL A 211 -27.61 11.09 6.94
C VAL A 211 -29.05 11.29 7.43
N CYS A 212 -29.63 12.44 7.10
CA CYS A 212 -30.99 12.82 7.47
C CYS A 212 -31.87 12.87 6.22
N LEU A 213 -32.81 11.95 6.08
CA LEU A 213 -33.81 11.96 5.02
C LEU A 213 -34.99 12.81 5.46
N THR A 214 -35.43 13.74 4.61
CA THR A 214 -36.49 14.69 4.94
C THR A 214 -37.56 14.79 3.90
N SER A 215 -38.80 14.92 4.39
CA SER A 215 -39.96 15.03 3.53
C SER A 215 -41.26 15.36 4.27
N ARG A 216 -42.29 15.77 3.55
CA ARG A 216 -43.59 16.12 4.15
C ARG A 216 -44.24 14.96 4.92
N HIS A 217 -44.19 13.75 4.35
CA HIS A 217 -44.72 12.54 4.97
C HIS A 217 -43.69 11.42 4.79
N PRO A 218 -42.72 11.30 5.69
CA PRO A 218 -41.74 10.24 5.61
C PRO A 218 -42.39 8.91 5.99
N ASN A 219 -42.25 7.89 5.15
CA ASN A 219 -42.64 6.53 5.48
C ASN A 219 -41.50 5.60 5.08
N VAL A 220 -40.81 5.05 6.08
CA VAL A 220 -39.67 4.16 5.91
C VAL A 220 -39.82 3.01 6.89
N HIS A 221 -39.56 1.79 6.43
CA HIS A 221 -39.67 0.60 7.26
C HIS A 221 -38.63 0.61 8.38
N GLU A 222 -39.03 0.27 9.60
CA GLU A 222 -38.14 0.22 10.77
C GLU A 222 -36.96 -0.74 10.56
N ARG A 223 -37.20 -1.90 9.93
CA ARG A 223 -36.15 -2.85 9.55
C ARG A 223 -35.04 -2.22 8.70
N TRP A 224 -35.38 -1.25 7.86
CA TRP A 224 -34.40 -0.54 7.05
C TRP A 224 -33.53 0.38 7.93
N LEU A 225 -34.11 1.09 8.88
CA LEU A 225 -33.35 1.89 9.85
C LEU A 225 -32.45 1.02 10.74
N GLU A 226 -32.93 -0.16 11.14
CA GLU A 226 -32.16 -1.12 11.92
C GLU A 226 -30.94 -1.65 11.17
N SER A 227 -30.99 -1.75 9.84
CA SER A 227 -29.87 -2.24 9.02
C SER A 227 -28.60 -1.40 9.16
N PHE A 228 -28.71 -0.15 9.61
CA PHE A 228 -27.57 0.74 9.84
C PHE A 228 -26.92 0.56 11.22
N ARG A 229 -27.51 -0.22 12.12
CA ARG A 229 -26.88 -0.51 13.43
C ARG A 229 -25.55 -1.21 13.22
N GLY A 230 -24.51 -0.76 13.95
CA GLY A 230 -23.15 -1.31 13.85
C GLY A 230 -22.29 -0.74 12.71
N THR A 231 -22.86 0.04 11.78
CA THR A 231 -22.08 0.73 10.73
C THR A 231 -21.28 1.92 11.25
N GLY A 232 -21.64 2.44 12.43
CA GLY A 232 -21.09 3.66 13.01
C GLY A 232 -21.66 4.95 12.41
N ALA A 233 -22.59 4.85 11.46
CA ALA A 233 -23.32 5.99 10.91
C ALA A 233 -24.68 6.18 11.61
N THR A 234 -25.15 7.42 11.66
CA THR A 234 -26.47 7.80 12.19
C THR A 234 -27.42 8.12 11.04
N VAL A 235 -28.47 7.31 10.86
CA VAL A 235 -29.51 7.58 9.85
C VAL A 235 -30.78 8.04 10.55
N LYS A 236 -31.33 9.18 10.09
CA LYS A 236 -32.57 9.76 10.61
C LYS A 236 -33.56 10.05 9.51
N VAL A 237 -34.83 9.92 9.83
CA VAL A 237 -35.94 10.23 8.93
C VAL A 237 -36.82 11.27 9.62
N LEU A 238 -36.89 12.46 9.05
CA LEU A 238 -37.57 13.61 9.66
C LEU A 238 -38.67 14.14 8.75
N ALA A 239 -39.80 14.50 9.35
CA ALA A 239 -40.82 15.23 8.63
C ALA A 239 -40.33 16.68 8.39
N MET A 240 -40.29 17.12 7.13
CA MET A 240 -39.91 18.48 6.75
C MET A 240 -40.68 18.90 5.50
N ASP A 241 -41.30 20.06 5.55
CA ASP A 241 -41.77 20.75 4.36
C ASP A 241 -40.75 21.81 3.98
N VAL A 242 -40.18 21.71 2.78
CA VAL A 242 -39.17 22.68 2.29
C VAL A 242 -39.80 24.03 1.94
N LEU A 243 -41.12 24.08 1.81
CA LEU A 243 -41.86 25.32 1.53
C LEU A 243 -42.24 26.07 2.82
N ASP A 244 -42.05 25.47 4.00
CA ASP A 244 -42.33 26.07 5.30
C ASP A 244 -41.03 26.31 6.07
N VAL A 245 -40.69 27.59 6.25
CA VAL A 245 -39.50 28.02 7.00
C VAL A 245 -39.50 27.49 8.43
N SER A 246 -40.65 27.46 9.10
CA SER A 246 -40.76 26.97 10.48
C SER A 246 -40.46 25.46 10.56
N SER A 247 -40.88 24.71 9.54
CA SER A 247 -40.60 23.28 9.40
C SER A 247 -39.10 23.02 9.23
N ILE A 248 -38.43 23.82 8.39
CA ILE A 248 -36.97 23.76 8.18
C ILE A 248 -36.23 24.10 9.47
N GLU A 249 -36.60 25.18 10.16
CA GLU A 249 -35.94 25.62 11.40
C GLU A 249 -36.02 24.54 12.49
N ARG A 250 -37.18 23.90 12.64
CA ARG A 250 -37.37 22.78 13.58
C ARG A 250 -36.42 21.62 13.27
N VAL A 251 -36.34 21.22 12.01
CA VAL A 251 -35.48 20.11 11.57
C VAL A 251 -34.00 20.43 11.73
N ILE A 252 -33.57 21.64 11.39
CA ILE A 252 -32.18 22.08 11.59
C ILE A 252 -31.82 22.07 13.08
N LYS A 253 -32.73 22.54 13.95
CA LYS A 253 -32.53 22.51 15.40
C LYS A 253 -32.38 21.09 15.92
N GLU A 254 -33.21 20.17 15.45
CA GLU A 254 -33.14 18.74 15.79
C GLU A 254 -31.82 18.11 15.32
N ILE A 255 -31.39 18.38 14.09
CA ILE A 255 -30.12 17.88 13.55
C ILE A 255 -28.94 18.39 14.38
N ARG A 256 -28.91 19.69 14.71
CA ARG A 256 -27.84 20.28 15.53
C ARG A 256 -27.78 19.69 16.94
N ALA A 257 -28.92 19.31 17.51
CA ALA A 257 -28.98 18.73 18.85
C ALA A 257 -28.52 17.25 18.88
N SER A 258 -28.57 16.55 17.75
CA SER A 258 -28.61 15.09 17.75
C SER A 258 -27.72 14.40 16.72
N CYS A 259 -27.01 15.15 15.88
CA CYS A 259 -25.95 14.66 14.99
C CYS A 259 -24.65 15.45 15.21
N PRO A 260 -23.49 14.91 14.77
CA PRO A 260 -22.22 15.61 14.88
C PRO A 260 -22.29 17.00 14.23
N PRO A 261 -21.74 18.05 14.87
CA PRO A 261 -21.81 19.39 14.34
C PRO A 261 -21.15 19.43 12.97
N SER A 262 -21.90 19.85 11.95
CA SER A 262 -21.29 20.23 10.68
C SER A 262 -20.35 21.39 10.96
N ARG A 263 -19.03 21.16 10.89
CA ARG A 263 -18.06 22.26 10.94
C ARG A 263 -18.47 23.27 9.87
N ARG A 264 -18.68 24.53 10.27
CA ARG A 264 -18.90 25.65 9.35
C ARG A 264 -17.74 25.66 8.35
N CYS A 265 -18.06 25.66 7.05
CA CYS A 265 -17.11 26.03 6.00
C CYS A 265 -16.69 27.49 6.18
#